data_AF-A0A7T0JQG3-F1
#
_entry.id   AF-A0A7T0JQG3-F1
#
_cell.length_a   1.000
_cell.length_b   1.000
_cell.length_c   1.000
_cell.angle_alpha   90.00
_cell.angle_beta   90.00
_cell.angle_gamma   90.00
#
_symmetry.space_group_name_H-M   'P 1'
#
loop_
_entity.id
_entity.type
_entity.pdbx_description
1 polymer ?
#
loop_
_entity_poly.entity_id
_entity_poly.type
_entity_poly.pdbx_seq_one_letter_code
_entity_poly.pdbx_strand_id
1 'polypeptide(L)'
;MPIDEAINVRWAIEIQKTSLNTRNLSDLLHGLGFNLVEGIEYPALTSPVIDACLTSADVFEKAKAVREAFKGPAQIDTNFVLGSVIDYSTNPPRRHAFLEVESLVSTSTVSACAITISPPDGLSATELKQWHAEHEEQQYQAKLERQRSKLEPAFYSPRAKKVLELLAIENPSGETIYKIYELAQGPAGNRENFHRQFGISKEQFNRFRDAVHSPEISGDMARHAYGHGPNTPNPMSLSEAEIFIRHIADNWLESVRDNGSDS
;
A
#
# COMPACT_ATOMS: atom_id res chain seq x y z
N MET A 1 19.21 20.36 -18.05
CA MET A 1 18.86 21.77 -17.77
C MET A 1 19.24 22.06 -16.33
N PRO A 2 19.88 23.19 -16.03
CA PRO A 2 20.16 23.59 -14.66
C PRO A 2 18.84 23.96 -13.95
N ILE A 3 18.75 23.60 -12.68
CA ILE A 3 17.60 23.83 -11.79
C ILE A 3 17.51 25.34 -11.54
N ASP A 4 16.64 26.02 -12.29
CA ASP A 4 16.42 27.48 -12.21
C ASP A 4 14.93 27.84 -12.04
N GLU A 5 14.18 26.93 -11.41
CA GLU A 5 13.07 27.33 -10.55
C GLU A 5 13.52 27.01 -9.13
N ALA A 6 13.77 28.05 -8.33
CA ALA A 6 14.14 27.94 -6.94
C ALA A 6 12.99 27.33 -6.15
N ILE A 7 12.87 25.99 -6.19
CA ILE A 7 12.20 25.27 -5.12
C ILE A 7 13.02 25.62 -3.89
N ASN A 8 12.46 26.49 -3.04
CA ASN A 8 13.07 26.89 -1.77
C ASN A 8 12.95 25.71 -0.80
N VAL A 9 13.64 24.63 -1.12
CA VAL A 9 13.70 23.40 -0.33
C VAL A 9 14.65 23.67 0.82
N ARG A 10 14.18 23.46 2.04
CA ARG A 10 15.06 23.47 3.22
C ARG A 10 15.68 22.09 3.40
N TRP A 11 14.87 21.05 3.25
CA TRP A 11 15.24 19.67 3.55
C TRP A 11 14.94 18.74 2.37
N ALA A 12 15.89 17.87 2.06
CA ALA A 12 15.67 16.75 1.14
C ALA A 12 16.31 15.47 1.70
N ILE A 13 15.81 14.30 1.29
CA ILE A 13 16.38 13.00 1.70
C ILE A 13 16.72 12.19 0.46
N GLU A 14 17.98 11.79 0.35
CA GLU A 14 18.45 10.97 -0.77
C GLU A 14 17.75 9.60 -0.79
N ILE A 15 17.49 9.11 -1.99
CA ILE A 15 17.08 7.74 -2.27
C ILE A 15 18.30 7.04 -2.89
N GLN A 16 19.05 6.31 -2.06
CA GLN A 16 20.29 5.64 -2.48
C GLN A 16 20.03 4.47 -3.41
N LYS A 17 18.94 3.74 -3.20
CA LYS A 17 18.56 2.58 -4.01
C LYS A 17 17.05 2.51 -4.15
N THR A 18 16.62 2.16 -5.35
CA THR A 18 15.25 1.81 -5.70
C THR A 18 15.27 0.91 -6.93
N SER A 19 14.30 0.00 -7.05
CA SER A 19 14.09 -0.80 -8.26
C SER A 19 13.09 -0.16 -9.24
N LEU A 20 12.49 0.97 -8.85
CA LEU A 20 11.49 1.67 -9.64
C LEU A 20 12.16 2.59 -10.67
N ASN A 21 11.53 2.74 -11.83
CA ASN A 21 11.92 3.80 -12.76
C ASN A 21 11.48 5.17 -12.23
N THR A 22 12.14 6.22 -12.69
CA THR A 22 11.94 7.60 -12.24
C THR A 22 10.49 8.06 -12.30
N ARG A 23 9.79 7.82 -13.42
CA ARG A 23 8.38 8.21 -13.58
C ARG A 23 7.50 7.55 -12.54
N ASN A 24 7.61 6.23 -12.39
CA ASN A 24 6.82 5.48 -11.40
C ASN A 24 7.14 5.86 -9.95
N LEU A 25 8.41 6.10 -9.63
CA LEU A 25 8.81 6.59 -8.32
C LEU A 25 8.19 7.97 -8.03
N SER A 26 8.29 8.89 -8.98
CA SER A 26 7.74 10.25 -8.87
C SER A 26 6.23 10.21 -8.65
N ASP A 27 5.48 9.47 -9.47
CA ASP A 27 4.02 9.39 -9.39
C ASP A 27 3.55 8.77 -8.06
N LEU A 28 4.28 7.76 -7.55
CA LEU A 28 3.98 7.15 -6.25
C LEU A 28 4.29 8.08 -5.07
N LEU A 29 5.41 8.80 -5.10
CA LEU A 29 5.76 9.79 -4.08
C LEU A 29 4.76 10.95 -4.07
N HIS A 30 4.32 11.38 -5.25
CA HIS A 30 3.33 12.45 -5.38
C HIS A 30 2.00 12.07 -4.73
N GLY A 31 1.55 10.81 -4.89
CA GLY A 31 0.37 10.29 -4.20
C GLY A 31 0.46 10.30 -2.66
N LEU A 32 1.67 10.42 -2.11
CA LEU A 32 1.93 10.56 -0.66
C LEU A 32 2.19 12.01 -0.23
N GLY A 33 2.10 12.98 -1.14
CA GLY A 33 2.41 14.39 -0.88
C GLY A 33 3.90 14.73 -0.91
N PHE A 34 4.74 13.91 -1.54
CA PHE A 34 6.18 14.14 -1.72
C PHE A 34 6.53 14.41 -3.18
N ASN A 35 7.58 15.21 -3.39
CA ASN A 35 8.13 15.50 -4.70
C ASN A 35 9.52 14.89 -4.84
N LEU A 36 9.86 14.47 -6.05
CA LEU A 36 11.19 13.99 -6.40
C LEU A 36 12.03 15.17 -6.91
N VAL A 37 13.19 15.38 -6.28
CA VAL A 37 14.22 16.33 -6.71
C VAL A 37 15.32 15.58 -7.45
N GLU A 38 15.59 16.02 -8.67
CA GLU A 38 16.61 15.45 -9.55
C GLU A 38 17.78 16.43 -9.74
N GLY A 39 18.86 15.98 -10.40
CA GLY A 39 20.02 16.83 -10.70
C GLY A 39 21.05 16.94 -9.58
N ILE A 40 20.91 16.10 -8.55
CA ILE A 40 21.90 15.83 -7.49
C ILE A 40 22.41 14.38 -7.62
N GLU A 41 23.49 14.04 -6.92
CA GLU A 41 24.18 12.74 -7.00
C GLU A 41 23.23 11.52 -6.87
N TYR A 42 22.24 11.62 -5.98
CA TYR A 42 21.14 10.68 -5.83
C TYR A 42 19.82 11.44 -5.89
N PRO A 43 18.76 10.91 -6.53
CA PRO A 43 17.44 11.54 -6.46
C PRO A 43 17.02 11.69 -4.99
N ALA A 44 16.37 12.79 -4.64
CA ALA A 44 15.95 13.04 -3.27
C ALA A 44 14.45 13.34 -3.17
N LEU A 45 13.85 12.94 -2.07
CA LEU A 45 12.46 13.26 -1.75
C LEU A 45 12.40 14.55 -0.92
N THR A 46 11.39 15.38 -1.18
CA THR A 46 11.07 16.57 -0.39
C THR A 46 9.55 16.70 -0.27
N SER A 47 9.09 17.43 0.74
CA SER A 47 7.67 17.77 0.90
C SER A 47 7.52 18.98 1.83
N PRO A 48 6.39 19.70 1.79
CA PRO A 48 6.11 20.75 2.77
C PRO A 48 6.21 20.27 4.23
N VAL A 49 5.83 19.01 4.49
CA VAL A 49 5.91 18.39 5.82
C VAL A 49 7.37 18.18 6.26
N ILE A 50 8.24 17.77 5.34
CA ILE A 50 9.67 17.65 5.59
C ILE A 50 10.29 19.04 5.81
N ASP A 51 9.95 20.03 5.00
CA ASP A 51 10.49 21.39 5.12
C ASP A 51 10.10 22.05 6.46
N ALA A 52 8.94 21.69 7.01
CA ALA A 52 8.48 22.13 8.32
C ALA A 52 9.24 21.49 9.50
N CYS A 53 10.02 20.44 9.27
CA CYS A 53 10.78 19.77 10.34
C CYS A 53 11.90 20.67 10.88
N LEU A 54 12.15 20.59 12.19
CA LEU A 54 13.16 21.40 12.85
C LEU A 54 14.56 20.80 12.72
N THR A 55 14.65 19.46 12.77
CA THR A 55 15.93 18.74 12.79
C THR A 55 16.02 17.72 11.65
N SER A 56 17.24 17.38 11.24
CA SER A 56 17.48 16.32 10.25
C SER A 56 17.01 14.94 10.74
N ALA A 57 16.97 14.71 12.05
CA ALA A 57 16.43 13.47 12.62
C ALA A 57 14.92 13.36 12.42
N ASP A 58 14.16 14.44 12.62
CA ASP A 58 12.72 14.47 12.37
C ASP A 58 12.42 14.20 10.88
N VAL A 59 13.22 14.82 10.00
CA VAL A 59 13.16 14.61 8.56
C VAL A 59 13.40 13.13 8.21
N PHE A 60 14.42 12.51 8.80
CA PHE A 60 14.74 11.11 8.57
C PHE A 60 13.63 10.18 9.06
N GLU A 61 13.02 10.45 10.22
CA GLU A 61 11.87 9.69 10.73
C GLU A 61 10.63 9.81 9.83
N LYS A 62 10.37 10.98 9.24
CA LYS A 62 9.32 11.11 8.21
C LYS A 62 9.63 10.29 6.97
N ALA A 63 10.87 10.31 6.50
CA ALA A 63 11.29 9.52 5.35
C ALA A 63 11.21 8.00 5.63
N LYS A 64 11.44 7.56 6.88
CA LYS A 64 11.27 6.15 7.27
C LYS A 64 9.83 5.69 7.11
N ALA A 65 8.84 6.51 7.43
CA ALA A 65 7.44 6.16 7.19
C ALA A 65 7.17 5.89 5.69
N VAL A 66 7.77 6.68 4.80
CA VAL A 66 7.72 6.45 3.35
C VAL A 66 8.39 5.13 2.98
N ARG A 67 9.64 4.91 3.41
CA ARG A 67 10.36 3.65 3.17
C ARG A 67 9.57 2.43 3.64
N GLU A 68 9.01 2.50 4.85
CA GLU A 68 8.21 1.42 5.43
C GLU A 68 6.94 1.12 4.64
N ALA A 69 6.32 2.14 4.03
CA ALA A 69 5.18 1.94 3.14
C ALA A 69 5.61 1.25 1.83
N PHE A 70 6.76 1.63 1.25
CA PHE A 70 7.29 1.02 0.02
C PHE A 70 7.80 -0.42 0.21
N LYS A 71 8.61 -0.66 1.25
CA LYS A 71 9.21 -1.98 1.54
C LYS A 71 8.25 -2.94 2.22
N GLY A 72 7.38 -2.40 3.06
CA GLY A 72 6.57 -3.17 3.99
C GLY A 72 5.39 -3.87 3.33
N PRO A 73 4.18 -3.78 3.88
CA PRO A 73 3.06 -4.62 3.43
C PRO A 73 2.59 -4.37 2.00
N ALA A 74 2.89 -3.19 1.43
CA ALA A 74 2.60 -2.92 0.03
C ALA A 74 3.52 -3.70 -0.93
N GLN A 75 4.72 -4.09 -0.47
CA GLN A 75 5.76 -4.82 -1.21
C GLN A 75 6.05 -4.22 -2.60
N ILE A 76 6.12 -2.90 -2.68
CA ILE A 76 6.28 -2.18 -3.95
C ILE A 76 7.74 -2.13 -4.36
N ASP A 77 8.62 -1.84 -3.41
CA ASP A 77 10.06 -1.82 -3.65
C ASP A 77 10.82 -2.27 -2.41
N THR A 78 11.19 -3.53 -2.37
CA THR A 78 11.96 -4.13 -1.28
C THR A 78 13.41 -3.62 -1.21
N ASN A 79 13.89 -3.00 -2.30
CA ASN A 79 15.23 -2.41 -2.41
C ASN A 79 15.25 -0.91 -2.11
N PHE A 80 14.15 -0.33 -1.65
CA PHE A 80 14.06 1.10 -1.36
C PHE A 80 14.93 1.47 -0.15
N VAL A 81 16.03 2.19 -0.38
CA VAL A 81 17.00 2.58 0.65
C VAL A 81 17.14 4.09 0.70
N LEU A 82 16.94 4.64 1.89
CA LEU A 82 17.16 6.05 2.19
C LEU A 82 18.65 6.33 2.40
N GLY A 83 19.09 7.49 1.97
CA GLY A 83 20.44 8.01 2.16
C GLY A 83 20.50 9.16 3.15
N SER A 84 21.34 10.13 2.83
CA SER A 84 21.59 11.28 3.70
C SER A 84 20.42 12.25 3.66
N VAL A 85 20.19 12.93 4.79
CA VAL A 85 19.35 14.13 4.82
C VAL A 85 20.21 15.34 4.45
N ILE A 86 19.75 16.13 3.49
CA ILE A 86 20.44 17.33 2.98
C ILE A 86 19.76 18.57 3.57
N ASP A 87 20.55 19.40 4.25
CA ASP A 87 20.17 20.73 4.75
C ASP A 87 20.63 21.80 3.75
N TYR A 88 19.67 22.43 3.06
CA TYR A 88 19.93 23.52 2.13
C TYR A 88 19.91 24.90 2.79
N SER A 89 19.62 24.99 4.10
CA SER A 89 19.68 26.27 4.83
C SER A 89 21.11 26.77 5.05
N THR A 90 22.11 25.93 4.79
CA THR A 90 23.53 26.28 4.88
C THR A 90 24.20 26.34 3.52
N ASN A 91 25.25 27.15 3.38
CA ASN A 91 26.07 27.22 2.17
C ASN A 91 27.55 26.88 2.50
N PRO A 92 28.12 25.77 2.03
CA PRO A 92 27.47 24.74 1.21
C PRO A 92 26.41 23.93 1.98
N PRO A 93 25.47 23.25 1.30
CA PRO A 93 24.51 22.36 1.94
C PRO A 93 25.18 21.31 2.83
N ARG A 94 24.60 21.02 3.99
CA ARG A 94 25.13 19.99 4.91
C ARG A 94 24.43 18.66 4.68
N ARG A 95 25.20 17.57 4.65
CA ARG A 95 24.67 16.19 4.58
C ARG A 95 24.76 15.52 5.95
N HIS A 96 23.63 14.98 6.41
CA HIS A 96 23.51 14.22 7.64
C HIS A 96 23.35 12.74 7.30
N ALA A 97 24.34 11.92 7.66
CA ALA A 97 24.28 10.48 7.48
C ALA A 97 23.63 9.81 8.70
N PHE A 98 22.79 8.82 8.45
CA PHE A 98 22.13 8.00 9.47
C PHE A 98 22.57 6.54 9.30
N LEU A 99 22.84 5.87 10.42
CA LEU A 99 23.18 4.44 10.44
C LEU A 99 22.06 3.68 11.14
N GLU A 100 21.50 2.68 10.45
CA GLU A 100 20.48 1.79 11.00
C GLU A 100 20.96 0.33 10.90
N VAL A 101 20.60 -0.48 11.90
CA VAL A 101 20.88 -1.91 11.95
C VAL A 101 19.55 -2.65 11.92
N GLU A 102 19.22 -3.27 10.79
CA GLU A 102 18.01 -4.08 10.62
C GLU A 102 18.35 -5.58 10.60
N SER A 103 17.51 -6.41 11.21
CA SER A 103 17.53 -7.87 11.03
C SER A 103 16.66 -8.23 9.81
N LEU A 104 17.22 -8.90 8.81
CA LEU A 104 16.56 -9.16 7.53
C LEU A 104 15.93 -10.56 7.49
N VAL A 105 14.65 -10.64 7.14
CA VAL A 105 14.00 -11.87 6.64
C VAL A 105 13.48 -11.57 5.25
N SER A 106 13.94 -12.31 4.23
CA SER A 106 13.46 -12.18 2.86
C SER A 106 12.35 -13.18 2.56
N THR A 107 11.33 -12.72 1.85
CA THR A 107 10.32 -13.58 1.20
C THR A 107 10.27 -13.19 -0.27
N SER A 108 10.26 -14.21 -1.14
CA SER A 108 10.26 -14.05 -2.59
C SER A 108 8.92 -14.53 -3.14
N THR A 109 8.26 -13.71 -3.96
CA THR A 109 7.08 -14.13 -4.72
C THR A 109 7.49 -14.31 -6.19
N VAL A 110 7.08 -15.42 -6.81
CA VAL A 110 7.44 -15.77 -8.19
C VAL A 110 6.20 -15.77 -9.08
N SER A 111 6.39 -15.23 -10.29
CA SER A 111 5.50 -15.20 -11.47
C SER A 111 4.59 -13.98 -11.63
N ALA A 112 5.02 -13.08 -12.51
CA ALA A 112 4.11 -12.21 -13.25
C ALA A 112 3.57 -12.98 -14.47
N CYS A 113 2.25 -13.12 -14.57
CA CYS A 113 1.62 -13.63 -15.79
C CYS A 113 1.55 -12.48 -16.81
N ALA A 114 2.23 -12.61 -17.94
CA ALA A 114 2.17 -11.62 -19.01
C ALA A 114 1.02 -11.98 -19.96
N ILE A 115 -0.02 -11.14 -20.01
CA ILE A 115 -1.07 -11.20 -21.04
C ILE A 115 -0.65 -10.24 -22.16
N THR A 116 -0.35 -10.78 -23.34
CA THR A 116 0.00 -9.98 -24.51
C THR A 116 -1.28 -9.70 -25.30
N ILE A 117 -1.66 -8.43 -25.42
CA ILE A 117 -2.76 -7.98 -26.28
C ILE A 117 -2.12 -7.54 -27.60
N SER A 118 -2.61 -8.11 -28.71
CA SER A 118 -2.14 -7.74 -30.06
C SER A 118 -2.95 -6.56 -30.60
N PRO A 119 -2.32 -5.68 -31.41
CA PRO A 119 -3.04 -4.62 -32.11
C PRO A 119 -4.08 -5.19 -33.08
N PRO A 120 -5.17 -4.45 -33.35
CA PRO A 120 -6.12 -4.79 -34.42
C PRO A 120 -5.45 -4.86 -35.80
N ASP A 121 -5.96 -5.73 -36.67
CA ASP A 121 -5.50 -5.83 -38.06
C ASP A 121 -5.83 -4.55 -38.86
N GLY A 122 -4.94 -4.19 -39.79
CA GLY A 122 -5.20 -3.12 -40.77
C GLY A 122 -4.81 -1.70 -40.35
N LEU A 123 -4.12 -1.52 -39.22
CA LEU A 123 -3.59 -0.20 -38.82
C LEU A 123 -2.45 0.26 -39.73
N SER A 124 -2.45 1.54 -40.11
CA SER A 124 -1.29 2.20 -40.70
C SER A 124 -0.12 2.26 -39.72
N ALA A 125 1.09 2.51 -40.20
CA ALA A 125 2.27 2.62 -39.34
C ALA A 125 2.14 3.74 -38.28
N THR A 126 1.39 4.80 -38.57
CA THR A 126 1.08 5.88 -37.63
C THR A 126 0.06 5.46 -36.59
N GLU A 127 -1.02 4.79 -37.00
CA GLU A 127 -2.06 4.30 -36.08
C GLU A 127 -1.52 3.18 -35.18
N LEU A 128 -0.64 2.32 -35.70
CA LEU A 128 0.01 1.28 -34.92
C LEU A 128 0.91 1.88 -33.82
N LYS A 129 1.69 2.93 -34.14
CA LYS A 129 2.49 3.64 -33.13
C LYS A 129 1.63 4.30 -32.07
N GLN A 130 0.52 4.92 -32.46
CA GLN A 130 -0.42 5.53 -31.53
C GLN A 130 -1.06 4.48 -30.63
N TRP A 131 -1.51 3.36 -31.18
CA TRP A 131 -2.07 2.25 -30.42
C TRP A 131 -1.07 1.71 -29.38
N HIS A 132 0.19 1.52 -29.77
CA HIS A 132 1.22 1.08 -28.83
C HIS A 132 1.41 2.08 -27.67
N ALA A 133 1.49 3.37 -27.97
CA ALA A 133 1.64 4.40 -26.95
C ALA A 133 0.44 4.45 -25.99
N GLU A 134 -0.78 4.38 -26.51
CA GLU A 134 -2.01 4.36 -25.71
C GLU A 134 -2.08 3.10 -24.84
N HIS A 135 -1.73 1.94 -25.39
CA HIS A 135 -1.75 0.68 -24.66
C HIS A 135 -0.67 0.62 -23.56
N GLU A 136 0.56 1.09 -23.86
CA GLU A 136 1.63 1.22 -22.88
C GLU A 136 1.23 2.17 -21.73
N GLU A 137 0.59 3.30 -22.06
CA GLU A 137 0.10 4.23 -21.05
C GLU A 137 -1.02 3.62 -20.20
N GLN A 138 -1.98 2.90 -20.80
CA GLN A 138 -3.02 2.20 -20.05
C GLN A 138 -2.44 1.14 -19.11
N GLN A 139 -1.46 0.36 -19.57
CA GLN A 139 -0.76 -0.61 -18.74
C GLN A 139 0.00 0.06 -17.59
N TYR A 140 0.63 1.20 -17.87
CA TYR A 140 1.30 2.01 -16.87
C TYR A 140 0.32 2.51 -15.81
N GLN A 141 -0.79 3.11 -16.21
CA GLN A 141 -1.81 3.62 -15.28
C GLN A 141 -2.43 2.50 -14.45
N ALA A 142 -2.74 1.35 -15.05
CA ALA A 142 -3.24 0.19 -14.32
C ALA A 142 -2.23 -0.36 -13.30
N LYS A 143 -0.94 -0.36 -13.64
CA LYS A 143 0.13 -0.74 -12.73
C LYS A 143 0.26 0.26 -11.58
N LEU A 144 0.29 1.55 -11.91
CA LEU A 144 0.39 2.65 -10.95
C LEU A 144 -0.76 2.56 -9.94
N GLU A 145 -1.99 2.38 -10.42
CA GLU A 145 -3.17 2.27 -9.56
C GLU A 145 -3.09 1.07 -8.61
N ARG A 146 -2.65 -0.10 -9.09
CA ARG A 146 -2.42 -1.28 -8.24
C ARG A 146 -1.36 -1.07 -7.16
N GLN A 147 -0.35 -0.25 -7.45
CA GLN A 147 0.66 0.11 -6.46
C GLN A 147 0.07 1.11 -5.45
N ARG A 148 -0.62 2.16 -5.93
CA ARG A 148 -1.23 3.21 -5.09
C ARG A 148 -2.28 2.66 -4.12
N SER A 149 -3.13 1.73 -4.57
CA SER A 149 -4.17 1.10 -3.74
C SER A 149 -3.62 0.35 -2.52
N LYS A 150 -2.32 0.02 -2.52
CA LYS A 150 -1.62 -0.56 -1.36
C LYS A 150 -0.75 0.45 -0.64
N LEU A 151 -0.01 1.28 -1.40
CA LEU A 151 0.96 2.23 -0.86
C LEU A 151 0.29 3.26 0.05
N GLU A 152 -0.76 3.90 -0.45
CA GLU A 152 -1.37 5.04 0.20
C GLU A 152 -2.03 4.63 1.53
N PRO A 153 -2.88 3.58 1.59
CA PRO A 153 -3.39 3.11 2.87
C PRO A 153 -2.28 2.68 3.85
N ALA A 154 -1.24 2.00 3.37
CA ALA A 154 -0.11 1.59 4.22
C ALA A 154 0.63 2.77 4.85
N PHE A 155 0.71 3.89 4.13
CA PHE A 155 1.33 5.12 4.60
C PHE A 155 0.42 5.89 5.58
N TYR A 156 -0.86 6.04 5.24
CA TYR A 156 -1.79 6.88 6.02
C TYR A 156 -2.30 6.23 7.31
N SER A 157 -2.34 4.90 7.39
CA SER A 157 -2.98 4.22 8.53
C SER A 157 -2.19 2.98 9.01
N PRO A 158 -1.75 2.97 10.29
CA PRO A 158 -1.15 1.78 10.89
C PRO A 158 -2.07 0.55 10.87
N ARG A 159 -3.40 0.76 10.94
CA ARG A 159 -4.39 -0.33 10.82
C ARG A 159 -4.43 -0.88 9.40
N ALA A 160 -4.37 -0.01 8.39
CA ALA A 160 -4.33 -0.43 6.99
C ALA A 160 -3.03 -1.17 6.67
N LYS A 161 -1.88 -0.68 7.17
CA LYS A 161 -0.60 -1.41 7.15
C LYS A 161 -0.80 -2.84 7.68
N LYS A 162 -1.43 -2.99 8.85
CA LYS A 162 -1.65 -4.33 9.43
C LYS A 162 -2.63 -5.19 8.64
N VAL A 163 -3.69 -4.62 8.08
CA VAL A 163 -4.63 -5.33 7.20
C VAL A 163 -3.92 -5.87 5.97
N LEU A 164 -3.08 -5.07 5.32
CA LEU A 164 -2.29 -5.49 4.16
C LEU A 164 -1.34 -6.65 4.50
N GLU A 165 -0.71 -6.65 5.69
CA GLU A 165 0.11 -7.78 6.16
C GLU A 165 -0.70 -9.07 6.26
N LEU A 166 -1.89 -9.00 6.85
CA LEU A 166 -2.75 -10.17 7.04
C LEU A 166 -3.32 -10.67 5.70
N LEU A 167 -3.63 -9.76 4.77
CA LEU A 167 -4.11 -10.11 3.42
C LEU A 167 -3.04 -10.81 2.57
N ALA A 168 -1.76 -10.58 2.87
CA ALA A 168 -0.62 -11.22 2.20
C ALA A 168 -0.33 -12.65 2.69
N ILE A 169 -0.96 -13.10 3.77
CA ILE A 169 -0.81 -14.48 4.27
C ILE A 169 -1.51 -15.43 3.31
N GLU A 170 -0.77 -16.42 2.82
CA GLU A 170 -1.33 -17.54 2.06
C GLU A 170 -2.13 -18.46 2.99
N ASN A 171 -3.33 -18.86 2.58
CA ASN A 171 -4.24 -19.73 3.34
C ASN A 171 -4.51 -19.24 4.78
N PRO A 172 -5.11 -18.05 4.95
CA PRO A 172 -5.33 -17.48 6.28
C PRO A 172 -6.32 -18.32 7.10
N SER A 173 -6.05 -18.45 8.40
CA SER A 173 -7.00 -19.07 9.35
C SER A 173 -8.22 -18.18 9.59
N GLY A 174 -9.28 -18.76 10.17
CA GLY A 174 -10.46 -18.01 10.61
C GLY A 174 -10.11 -16.89 11.60
N GLU A 175 -9.09 -17.08 12.44
CA GLU A 175 -8.58 -16.01 13.31
C GLU A 175 -7.98 -14.86 12.50
N THR A 176 -7.14 -15.15 11.51
CA THR A 176 -6.53 -14.15 10.63
C THR A 176 -7.60 -13.37 9.86
N ILE A 177 -8.55 -14.08 9.24
CA ILE A 177 -9.68 -13.49 8.51
C ILE A 177 -10.52 -12.57 9.42
N TYR A 178 -10.83 -13.02 10.64
CA TYR A 178 -11.61 -12.21 11.57
C TYR A 178 -10.84 -10.98 12.09
N LYS A 179 -9.52 -11.09 12.29
CA LYS A 179 -8.67 -9.94 12.64
C LYS A 179 -8.69 -8.85 11.57
N ILE A 180 -8.71 -9.21 10.28
CA ILE A 180 -8.86 -8.23 9.19
C ILE A 180 -10.17 -7.45 9.38
N TYR A 181 -11.28 -8.16 9.64
CA TYR A 181 -12.57 -7.53 9.92
C TYR A 181 -12.50 -6.59 11.12
N GLU A 182 -11.92 -7.01 12.25
CA GLU A 182 -11.81 -6.18 13.44
C GLU A 182 -10.93 -4.93 13.19
N LEU A 183 -9.84 -5.10 12.45
CA LEU A 183 -8.95 -4.00 12.06
C LEU A 183 -9.56 -3.05 11.04
N ALA A 184 -10.56 -3.45 10.25
CA ALA A 184 -11.32 -2.56 9.39
C ALA A 184 -12.47 -1.88 10.16
N GLN A 185 -13.25 -2.65 10.92
CA GLN A 185 -14.39 -2.18 11.72
C GLN A 185 -13.95 -1.17 12.79
N GLY A 186 -12.81 -1.41 13.44
CA GLY A 186 -12.34 -0.60 14.55
C GLY A 186 -13.07 -0.92 15.87
N PRO A 187 -13.23 0.06 16.77
CA PRO A 187 -13.86 -0.16 18.07
C PRO A 187 -15.22 -0.87 17.96
N ALA A 188 -15.55 -1.72 18.95
CA ALA A 188 -16.76 -2.56 18.92
C ALA A 188 -18.07 -1.76 18.72
N GLY A 189 -18.13 -0.53 19.23
CA GLY A 189 -19.27 0.38 19.07
C GLY A 189 -19.51 0.89 17.64
N ASN A 190 -18.54 0.72 16.72
CA ASN A 190 -18.64 1.21 15.34
C ASN A 190 -19.32 0.21 14.38
N ARG A 191 -19.72 -0.97 14.85
CA ARG A 191 -20.16 -2.07 13.97
C ARG A 191 -21.32 -1.68 13.05
N GLU A 192 -22.37 -1.06 13.59
CA GLU A 192 -23.56 -0.71 12.81
C GLU A 192 -23.26 0.32 11.72
N ASN A 193 -22.37 1.28 12.02
CA ASN A 193 -21.92 2.26 11.03
C ASN A 193 -21.09 1.58 9.94
N PHE A 194 -20.08 0.80 10.33
CA PHE A 194 -19.25 0.04 9.40
C PHE A 194 -20.07 -0.87 8.49
N HIS A 195 -21.03 -1.60 9.04
CA HIS A 195 -21.93 -2.47 8.26
C HIS A 195 -22.75 -1.69 7.24
N ARG A 196 -23.32 -0.55 7.64
CA ARG A 196 -24.07 0.32 6.72
C ARG A 196 -23.18 0.93 5.65
N GLN A 197 -21.98 1.41 6.01
CA GLN A 197 -21.04 2.02 5.09
C GLN A 197 -20.59 1.05 3.99
N PHE A 198 -20.33 -0.21 4.34
CA PHE A 198 -19.83 -1.22 3.41
C PHE A 198 -20.89 -2.25 2.98
N GLY A 199 -22.18 -1.96 3.20
CA GLY A 199 -23.30 -2.79 2.73
C GLY A 199 -23.35 -4.20 3.32
N ILE A 200 -22.82 -4.42 4.52
CA ILE A 200 -22.81 -5.71 5.19
C ILE A 200 -24.14 -5.92 5.92
N SER A 201 -24.95 -6.87 5.47
CA SER A 201 -26.16 -7.25 6.20
C SER A 201 -25.81 -8.06 7.45
N LYS A 202 -26.70 -8.00 8.45
CA LYS A 202 -26.60 -8.82 9.68
C LYS A 202 -26.54 -10.32 9.34
N GLU A 203 -27.28 -10.75 8.33
CA GLU A 203 -27.28 -12.15 7.87
C GLU A 203 -25.92 -12.55 7.29
N GLN A 204 -25.37 -11.77 6.34
CA GLN A 204 -24.04 -12.02 5.78
C GLN A 204 -22.97 -12.07 6.88
N PHE A 205 -23.00 -11.12 7.82
CA PHE A 205 -22.05 -11.12 8.93
C PHE A 205 -22.18 -12.35 9.83
N ASN A 206 -23.40 -12.81 10.11
CA ASN A 206 -23.59 -14.03 10.89
C ASN A 206 -23.09 -15.28 10.16
N ARG A 207 -23.34 -15.40 8.85
CA ARG A 207 -22.82 -16.50 8.02
C ARG A 207 -21.29 -16.50 7.99
N PHE A 208 -20.68 -15.32 7.86
CA PHE A 208 -19.23 -15.11 7.97
C PHE A 208 -18.70 -15.54 9.35
N ARG A 209 -19.37 -15.09 10.42
CA ARG A 209 -18.98 -15.42 11.79
C ARG A 209 -19.03 -16.92 12.07
N ASP A 210 -20.05 -17.61 11.57
CA ASP A 210 -20.15 -19.07 11.69
C ASP A 210 -18.97 -19.77 11.01
N ALA A 211 -18.56 -19.30 9.83
CA ALA A 211 -17.41 -19.83 9.10
C ALA A 211 -16.10 -19.69 9.89
N VAL A 212 -15.83 -18.52 10.47
CA VAL A 212 -14.55 -18.26 11.15
C VAL A 212 -14.48 -18.80 12.57
N HIS A 213 -15.62 -19.00 13.24
CA HIS A 213 -15.66 -19.38 14.66
C HIS A 213 -16.03 -20.84 14.90
N SER A 214 -16.67 -21.55 13.97
CA SER A 214 -17.15 -22.92 14.21
C SER A 214 -16.21 -23.99 13.64
N PRO A 215 -15.64 -24.87 14.48
CA PRO A 215 -14.94 -26.08 14.04
C PRO A 215 -15.78 -27.00 13.15
N GLU A 216 -17.11 -27.01 13.33
CA GLU A 216 -18.00 -27.85 12.52
C GLU A 216 -18.00 -27.42 11.04
N ILE A 217 -17.65 -26.15 10.77
CA ILE A 217 -17.63 -25.57 9.43
C ILE A 217 -16.21 -25.56 8.85
N SER A 218 -15.23 -25.09 9.63
CA SER A 218 -13.87 -24.84 9.13
C SER A 218 -12.79 -25.74 9.74
N GLY A 219 -13.17 -26.72 10.57
CA GLY A 219 -12.24 -27.63 11.24
C GLY A 219 -11.20 -26.89 12.08
N ASP A 220 -9.95 -27.35 12.03
CA ASP A 220 -8.81 -26.78 12.76
C ASP A 220 -8.45 -25.35 12.34
N MET A 221 -9.01 -24.86 11.22
CA MET A 221 -8.82 -23.49 10.75
C MET A 221 -9.77 -22.50 11.44
N ALA A 222 -10.76 -22.98 12.20
CA ALA A 222 -11.63 -22.12 13.00
C ALA A 222 -10.86 -21.45 14.14
N ARG A 223 -11.31 -20.25 14.55
CA ARG A 223 -10.73 -19.48 15.66
C ARG A 223 -10.84 -20.20 17.00
N HIS A 224 -11.94 -20.93 17.22
CA HIS A 224 -12.21 -21.63 18.46
C HIS A 224 -12.05 -23.13 18.26
N ALA A 225 -11.53 -23.84 19.27
CA ALA A 225 -11.39 -25.30 19.22
C ALA A 225 -12.67 -26.06 19.61
N TYR A 226 -13.65 -25.36 20.21
CA TYR A 226 -14.93 -25.93 20.63
C TYR A 226 -16.07 -25.25 19.89
N GLY A 227 -16.95 -26.05 19.29
CA GLY A 227 -18.10 -25.56 18.54
C GLY A 227 -19.37 -25.50 19.38
N HIS A 228 -20.14 -24.45 19.14
CA HIS A 228 -21.60 -24.55 19.18
C HIS A 228 -22.06 -24.68 17.72
N GLY A 229 -23.19 -25.34 17.48
CA GLY A 229 -23.75 -25.47 16.13
C GLY A 229 -23.89 -24.09 15.45
N PRO A 230 -23.88 -24.04 14.11
CA PRO A 230 -23.91 -22.79 13.37
C PRO A 230 -25.16 -21.97 13.74
N ASN A 231 -25.00 -20.65 13.86
CA ASN A 231 -26.13 -19.76 14.18
C ASN A 231 -27.07 -19.58 12.98
N THR A 232 -26.58 -19.88 11.77
CA THR A 232 -27.31 -19.74 10.52
C THR A 232 -27.50 -21.09 9.84
N PRO A 233 -28.60 -21.28 9.08
CA PRO A 233 -28.86 -22.53 8.36
C PRO A 233 -27.96 -22.72 7.13
N ASN A 234 -27.26 -21.66 6.69
CA ASN A 234 -26.40 -21.67 5.52
C ASN A 234 -25.09 -20.89 5.81
N PRO A 235 -24.22 -21.39 6.69
CA PRO A 235 -22.95 -20.72 6.99
C PRO A 235 -22.09 -20.61 5.73
N MET A 236 -21.20 -19.61 5.68
CA MET A 236 -20.17 -19.58 4.63
C MET A 236 -19.17 -20.71 4.88
N SER A 237 -18.59 -21.24 3.81
CA SER A 237 -17.31 -21.95 3.88
C SER A 237 -16.16 -20.97 4.21
N LEU A 238 -15.01 -21.50 4.62
CA LEU A 238 -13.84 -20.65 4.90
C LEU A 238 -13.37 -19.86 3.67
N SER A 239 -13.44 -20.45 2.46
CA SER A 239 -13.07 -19.78 1.22
C SER A 239 -14.06 -18.67 0.84
N GLU A 240 -15.37 -18.89 1.04
CA GLU A 240 -16.38 -17.83 0.87
C GLU A 240 -16.18 -16.71 1.88
N ALA A 241 -15.85 -17.04 3.13
CA ALA A 241 -15.53 -16.05 4.17
C ALA A 241 -14.26 -15.26 3.83
N GLU A 242 -13.26 -15.90 3.22
CA GLU A 242 -12.06 -15.24 2.71
C GLU A 242 -12.39 -14.25 1.59
N ILE A 243 -13.13 -14.68 0.56
CA ILE A 243 -13.57 -13.82 -0.55
C ILE A 243 -14.38 -12.63 -0.02
N PHE A 244 -15.30 -12.90 0.91
CA PHE A 244 -16.11 -11.89 1.57
C PHE A 244 -15.24 -10.86 2.29
N ILE A 245 -14.28 -11.29 3.13
CA ILE A 245 -13.46 -10.34 3.87
C ILE A 245 -12.51 -9.56 2.97
N ARG A 246 -11.96 -10.18 1.92
CA ARG A 246 -11.07 -9.50 0.96
C ARG A 246 -11.81 -8.36 0.28
N HIS A 247 -13.04 -8.62 -0.18
CA HIS A 247 -13.88 -7.58 -0.78
C HIS A 247 -14.17 -6.41 0.19
N ILE A 248 -14.51 -6.71 1.45
CA ILE A 248 -14.74 -5.66 2.46
C ILE A 248 -13.45 -4.90 2.77
N ALA A 249 -12.32 -5.59 2.87
CA ALA A 249 -11.03 -4.98 3.14
C ALA A 249 -10.58 -4.07 1.99
N ASP A 250 -10.76 -4.48 0.73
CA ASP A 250 -10.44 -3.67 -0.44
C ASP A 250 -11.26 -2.36 -0.46
N ASN A 251 -12.57 -2.44 -0.25
CA ASN A 251 -13.43 -1.25 -0.17
C ASN A 251 -13.05 -0.35 1.01
N TRP A 252 -12.67 -0.93 2.15
CA TRP A 252 -12.25 -0.17 3.31
C TRP A 252 -10.89 0.52 3.11
N LEU A 253 -9.91 -0.17 2.52
CA LEU A 253 -8.61 0.40 2.16
C LEU A 253 -8.77 1.58 1.19
N GLU A 254 -9.68 1.46 0.23
CA GLU A 254 -10.05 2.56 -0.66
C GLU A 254 -10.59 3.76 0.13
N SER A 255 -11.50 3.54 1.09
CA SER A 255 -11.99 4.63 1.94
C SER A 255 -10.90 5.26 2.82
N VAL A 256 -9.86 4.51 3.21
CA VAL A 256 -8.70 5.07 3.92
C VAL A 256 -7.91 6.00 3.01
N ARG A 257 -7.78 5.65 1.73
CA ARG A 257 -7.12 6.46 0.71
C ARG A 257 -7.84 7.79 0.49
N ASP A 258 -9.16 7.74 0.32
CA ASP A 258 -9.99 8.94 0.13
C ASP A 258 -9.84 9.92 1.30
N ASN A 259 -9.92 9.42 2.55
CA ASN A 259 -9.79 10.26 3.74
C ASN A 259 -8.35 10.77 3.98
N GLY A 260 -7.34 9.99 3.59
CA GLY A 260 -5.93 10.37 3.73
C GLY A 260 -5.49 11.45 2.75
N SER A 261 -6.17 11.56 1.60
CA SER A 261 -5.91 12.57 0.57
C SER A 261 -6.39 13.98 0.96
N ASP A 262 -7.32 14.07 1.93
CA ASP A 262 -7.90 15.32 2.43
C ASP A 262 -7.20 15.87 3.69
N SER A 263 -6.15 15.18 4.19
CA SER A 263 -5.44 15.47 5.45
C SER A 263 -4.10 16.17 5.24
#